data_AF-A0A6I9SLB0-F1
#
_entry.id   AF-A0A6I9SLB0-F1
#
_cell.length_a   1.000
_cell.length_b   1.000
_cell.length_c   1.000
_cell.angle_alpha   90.00
_cell.angle_beta   90.00
_cell.angle_gamma   90.00
#
_symmetry.space_group_name_H-M   'P 1'
#
loop_
_entity.id
_entity.type
_entity.pdbx_description
1 polymer ?
#
loop_
_entity_poly.entity_id
_entity_poly.type
_entity_poly.pdbx_seq_one_letter_code
_entity_poly.pdbx_strand_id
1 'polypeptide(L)'
;MQELQATIREGCKAFQWSRCCSSRDNINDQSRLRLKAQINTNLCDKFSVGHYPMLLWGPPSKFVSGSWDPKQDKSEICSIDDGRTADRLLNWINKKINSSYALDDKKYEHEHFHTNASDPGQIVRAIYDVEEATSTAFDIILDHKMIKSETRASLVKFFQLLVVHHPSRRCRKGTAKILVDFDDVSANKESPIVGEKVALRNYQICGKDVPRGYWMFCRGSKKETRGFSCGLWVLLHSVSVRVDDGESHMAFTTICDFIHNFFICEECRQHFYDMCSSVSNPFKKARDFVLWLWDAHNKVNKRLMKEEASAETGDPKFPKIIWPPRQLCPSCYLNKNSKDNDNTQIHWDHDEVYRFLIRYYGEKLTTLYKDKELLTDRRPDVMLSEDLIASSHAVVVPVGAALAIAVASCAFGALACYWRQQQKSRKYKHHLHSYKKI
;
A
#
# COMPACT_ATOMS: atom_id res chain seq x y z
N MET A 1 -10.46 3.41 7.99
CA MET A 1 -11.75 3.91 8.51
C MET A 1 -12.61 4.24 7.30
N GLN A 2 -13.04 3.24 6.53
CA GLN A 2 -14.10 2.24 6.77
C GLN A 2 -15.46 2.75 6.24
N GLU A 3 -15.79 2.37 5.00
CA GLU A 3 -17.15 1.91 4.73
C GLU A 3 -17.36 0.65 5.59
N LEU A 4 -18.00 0.80 6.75
CA LEU A 4 -18.41 -0.33 7.56
C LEU A 4 -19.81 -0.76 7.11
N GLN A 5 -19.92 -1.75 6.22
CA GLN A 5 -21.16 -2.51 6.06
C GLN A 5 -21.26 -3.55 7.19
N ALA A 6 -21.73 -3.12 8.36
CA ALA A 6 -22.20 -4.07 9.37
C ALA A 6 -23.64 -4.48 9.04
N THR A 7 -23.83 -5.71 8.56
CA THR A 7 -25.17 -6.30 8.41
C THR A 7 -25.56 -6.95 9.74
N ILE A 8 -26.40 -6.30 10.53
CA ILE A 8 -27.14 -6.94 11.64
C ILE A 8 -28.57 -7.15 11.13
N ARG A 9 -28.94 -8.39 10.81
CA ARG A 9 -30.36 -8.80 10.60
C ARG A 9 -30.93 -9.08 11.99
N GLU A 10 -32.04 -8.50 12.44
CA GLU A 10 -33.28 -8.16 11.74
C GLU A 10 -33.52 -6.64 11.61
N GLY A 11 -33.84 -6.18 10.39
CA GLY A 11 -34.16 -4.77 10.10
C GLY A 11 -32.94 -3.89 9.81
N CYS A 12 -32.24 -4.16 8.70
CA CYS A 12 -31.04 -3.43 8.22
C CYS A 12 -31.08 -1.93 8.56
N LYS A 13 -30.14 -1.44 9.37
CA LYS A 13 -29.84 -0.01 9.62
C LYS A 13 -28.56 0.35 8.88
N ALA A 14 -28.53 1.49 8.19
CA ALA A 14 -27.39 1.89 7.35
C ALA A 14 -26.58 2.99 8.05
N PHE A 15 -25.26 2.90 7.90
CA PHE A 15 -24.37 4.05 8.02
C PHE A 15 -24.12 4.59 6.62
N GLN A 16 -24.40 5.86 6.38
CA GLN A 16 -23.92 6.54 5.16
C GLN A 16 -22.73 7.42 5.51
N TRP A 17 -21.55 6.96 5.10
CA TRP A 17 -20.36 7.80 5.00
C TRP A 17 -20.28 8.33 3.57
N SER A 18 -20.97 9.43 3.29
CA SER A 18 -20.66 10.18 2.09
C SER A 18 -19.48 11.10 2.37
N ARG A 19 -18.46 11.06 1.50
CA ARG A 19 -17.50 12.16 1.28
C ARG A 19 -18.30 13.44 1.13
N CYS A 20 -18.47 14.15 2.23
CA CYS A 20 -19.28 15.34 2.24
C CYS A 20 -18.38 16.54 2.38
N CYS A 21 -17.74 16.82 3.51
CA CYS A 21 -17.18 18.15 3.67
C CYS A 21 -15.86 18.14 4.48
N SER A 22 -14.74 18.48 3.83
CA SER A 22 -13.58 19.03 4.54
C SER A 22 -13.85 20.52 4.82
N SER A 23 -13.49 20.98 6.01
CA SER A 23 -13.86 22.24 6.65
C SER A 23 -13.76 23.49 5.76
N ARG A 24 -14.72 24.40 5.95
CA ARG A 24 -14.84 25.68 5.22
C ARG A 24 -14.07 26.84 5.86
N ASP A 25 -13.28 26.61 6.92
CA ASP A 25 -12.70 27.71 7.70
C ASP A 25 -11.17 27.71 7.72
N ASN A 26 -10.62 28.84 7.23
CA ASN A 26 -9.26 29.35 7.33
C ASN A 26 -8.13 28.70 6.53
N ILE A 27 -8.10 28.90 5.19
CA ILE A 27 -6.84 29.01 4.44
C ILE A 27 -6.96 30.14 3.41
N ASN A 28 -6.16 31.21 3.60
CA ASN A 28 -5.97 32.29 2.64
C ASN A 28 -5.16 31.81 1.42
N ASP A 29 -5.74 32.05 0.25
CA ASP A 29 -5.16 32.35 -1.07
C ASP A 29 -4.27 31.34 -1.86
N GLN A 30 -4.53 31.35 -3.19
CA GLN A 30 -3.78 30.84 -4.34
C GLN A 30 -3.66 29.34 -4.72
N SER A 31 -4.21 28.37 -3.99
CA SER A 31 -4.28 26.95 -4.47
C SER A 31 -5.63 26.59 -5.16
N ARG A 32 -6.41 27.61 -5.49
CA ARG A 32 -7.86 27.56 -5.78
C ARG A 32 -8.30 26.88 -7.09
N LEU A 33 -7.43 26.21 -7.85
CA LEU A 33 -7.76 25.71 -9.20
C LEU A 33 -7.61 24.20 -9.45
N ARG A 34 -7.24 23.38 -8.46
CA ARG A 34 -7.14 21.91 -8.65
C ARG A 34 -7.99 21.04 -7.72
N LEU A 35 -8.71 21.60 -6.75
CA LEU A 35 -9.52 20.85 -5.77
C LEU A 35 -11.04 21.04 -5.97
N LYS A 36 -11.53 20.91 -7.21
CA LYS A 36 -12.98 20.98 -7.52
C LYS A 36 -13.61 19.63 -7.87
N ALA A 37 -12.87 18.54 -7.77
CA ALA A 37 -13.39 17.21 -8.05
C ALA A 37 -13.89 16.55 -6.75
N GLN A 38 -15.23 16.40 -6.66
CA GLN A 38 -15.95 15.44 -5.81
C GLN A 38 -16.30 15.83 -4.35
N ILE A 39 -16.57 17.10 -4.06
CA ILE A 39 -17.38 17.48 -2.89
C ILE A 39 -18.84 17.56 -3.36
N ASN A 40 -19.71 16.66 -2.88
CA ASN A 40 -21.14 16.77 -3.12
C ASN A 40 -21.75 17.70 -2.06
N THR A 41 -21.58 19.01 -2.26
CA THR A 41 -22.08 20.05 -1.33
C THR A 41 -23.57 19.91 -1.07
N ASN A 42 -24.35 19.57 -2.10
CA ASN A 42 -25.79 19.33 -1.98
C ASN A 42 -26.10 18.20 -0.99
N LEU A 43 -25.24 17.18 -0.90
CA LEU A 43 -25.40 16.08 0.04
C LEU A 43 -24.96 16.48 1.46
N CYS A 44 -23.90 17.29 1.63
CA CYS A 44 -23.54 17.82 2.95
C CYS A 44 -24.68 18.65 3.53
N ASP A 45 -25.21 19.56 2.71
CA ASP A 45 -26.24 20.51 3.11
C ASP A 45 -27.53 19.75 3.44
N LYS A 46 -27.86 18.72 2.64
CA LYS A 46 -29.01 17.83 2.87
C LYS A 46 -28.93 17.10 4.21
N PHE A 47 -27.75 16.84 4.73
CA PHE A 47 -27.54 16.14 6.02
C PHE A 47 -26.85 17.02 7.06
N SER A 48 -26.90 18.35 6.91
CA SER A 48 -26.33 19.34 7.84
C SER A 48 -24.93 18.98 8.36
N VAL A 49 -24.06 18.46 7.49
CA VAL A 49 -22.73 17.99 7.86
C VAL A 49 -21.82 19.20 8.14
N GLY A 50 -21.63 19.51 9.43
CA GLY A 50 -20.88 20.70 9.86
C GLY A 50 -19.38 20.47 10.06
N HIS A 51 -18.93 19.23 10.19
CA HIS A 51 -17.53 18.88 10.44
C HIS A 51 -17.23 17.45 9.99
N TYR A 52 -15.95 17.11 9.87
CA TYR A 52 -15.50 15.77 9.55
C TYR A 52 -14.53 15.25 10.64
N PRO A 53 -14.62 13.97 11.05
CA PRO A 53 -15.69 13.03 10.74
C PRO A 53 -16.97 13.34 11.54
N MET A 54 -18.13 13.22 10.91
CA MET A 54 -19.45 13.28 11.56
C MET A 54 -20.21 11.99 11.26
N LEU A 55 -20.73 11.35 12.32
CA LEU A 55 -21.38 10.06 12.26
C LEU A 55 -22.90 10.21 12.38
N LEU A 56 -23.64 9.59 11.46
CA LEU A 56 -25.11 9.54 11.46
C LEU A 56 -25.60 8.10 11.53
N TRP A 57 -26.67 7.86 12.29
CA TRP A 57 -27.31 6.56 12.45
C TRP A 57 -28.82 6.66 12.25
N GLY A 58 -29.36 5.78 11.41
CA GLY A 58 -30.79 5.70 11.13
C GLY A 58 -31.16 4.57 10.17
N PRO A 59 -32.44 4.43 9.82
CA PRO A 59 -32.89 3.44 8.84
C PRO A 59 -32.36 3.77 7.43
N PRO A 60 -31.99 2.77 6.59
CA PRO A 60 -31.43 2.99 5.25
C PRO A 60 -32.39 3.76 4.35
N SER A 61 -33.69 3.50 4.47
CA SER A 61 -34.74 4.20 3.72
C SER A 61 -34.72 5.72 3.94
N LYS A 62 -34.27 6.19 5.11
CA LYS A 62 -34.17 7.62 5.43
C LYS A 62 -32.94 8.28 4.82
N PHE A 63 -31.89 7.51 4.56
CA PHE A 63 -30.69 8.01 3.89
C PHE A 63 -30.85 8.10 2.36
N VAL A 64 -31.61 7.18 1.76
CA VAL A 64 -31.80 7.13 0.29
C VAL A 64 -32.59 8.33 -0.25
N SER A 65 -33.65 8.77 0.45
CA SER A 65 -34.52 9.86 -0.01
C SER A 65 -34.57 11.07 0.93
N GLY A 66 -34.14 10.93 2.19
CA GLY A 66 -34.33 11.95 3.22
C GLY A 66 -33.23 13.01 3.32
N SER A 67 -33.46 13.95 4.22
CA SER A 67 -32.54 14.99 4.68
C SER A 67 -32.49 14.97 6.21
N TRP A 68 -31.43 15.51 6.79
CA TRP A 68 -31.25 15.58 8.23
C TRP A 68 -30.84 16.99 8.65
N ASP A 69 -31.53 17.53 9.64
CA ASP A 69 -31.20 18.78 10.32
C ASP A 69 -31.23 18.53 11.84
N PRO A 70 -30.17 18.90 12.59
CA PRO A 70 -30.12 18.75 14.04
C PRO A 70 -31.24 19.50 14.78
N LYS A 71 -31.89 20.48 14.15
CA LYS A 71 -33.03 21.23 14.72
C LYS A 71 -34.39 20.54 14.53
N GLN A 72 -34.45 19.41 13.81
CA GLN A 72 -35.68 18.64 13.66
C GLN A 72 -35.91 17.69 14.85
N ASP A 73 -36.86 18.05 15.72
CA ASP A 73 -37.21 17.31 16.95
C ASP A 73 -37.69 15.85 16.76
N LYS A 74 -37.97 15.41 15.52
CA LYS A 74 -38.53 14.07 15.22
C LYS A 74 -37.83 13.32 14.09
N SER A 75 -36.52 13.50 13.94
CA SER A 75 -35.75 12.74 12.97
C SER A 75 -35.44 11.31 13.47
N GLU A 76 -35.70 10.30 12.62
CA GLU A 76 -35.26 8.91 12.85
C GLU A 76 -33.75 8.71 12.59
N ILE A 77 -33.10 9.71 11.98
CA ILE A 77 -31.65 9.81 11.88
C ILE A 77 -31.15 10.62 13.08
N CYS A 78 -30.10 10.13 13.74
CA CYS A 78 -29.45 10.79 14.86
C CYS A 78 -27.94 10.91 14.64
N SER A 79 -27.32 11.94 15.20
CA SER A 79 -25.86 12.06 15.23
C SER A 79 -25.26 11.17 16.32
N ILE A 80 -24.05 10.67 16.05
CA ILE A 80 -23.21 9.99 17.03
C ILE A 80 -22.08 10.93 17.40
N ASP A 81 -22.24 11.64 18.51
CA ASP A 81 -21.24 12.61 18.97
C ASP A 81 -20.03 11.92 19.62
N ASP A 82 -20.23 10.68 20.08
CA ASP A 82 -19.22 9.89 20.80
C ASP A 82 -18.79 8.59 20.09
N GLY A 83 -18.40 8.71 18.82
CA GLY A 83 -17.94 7.58 17.99
C GLY A 83 -16.45 7.61 17.65
N ARG A 84 -15.61 8.28 18.46
CA ARG A 84 -14.20 8.56 18.11
C ARG A 84 -13.30 7.33 18.10
N THR A 85 -13.66 6.27 18.81
CA THR A 85 -12.96 4.97 18.80
C THR A 85 -13.94 3.85 18.47
N ALA A 86 -13.43 2.71 18.00
CA ALA A 86 -14.25 1.54 17.73
C ALA A 86 -15.01 1.05 18.98
N ASP A 87 -14.39 1.09 20.16
CA ASP A 87 -15.05 0.74 21.43
C ASP A 87 -16.17 1.72 21.79
N ARG A 88 -15.93 3.04 21.67
CA ARG A 88 -16.94 4.06 22.01
C ARG A 88 -18.12 3.98 21.04
N LEU A 89 -17.84 3.79 19.76
CA LEU A 89 -18.86 3.54 18.73
C LEU A 89 -19.62 2.24 18.99
N LEU A 90 -18.94 1.13 19.28
CA LEU A 90 -19.58 -0.15 19.56
C LEU A 90 -20.43 -0.08 20.84
N ASN A 91 -19.94 0.55 21.90
CA ASN A 91 -20.69 0.76 23.13
C ASN A 91 -21.95 1.60 22.88
N TRP A 92 -21.84 2.66 22.06
CA TRP A 92 -22.99 3.43 21.64
C TRP A 92 -24.00 2.59 20.85
N ILE A 93 -23.52 1.78 19.88
CA ILE A 93 -24.36 0.89 19.09
C ILE A 93 -25.06 -0.11 20.01
N ASN A 94 -24.32 -0.84 20.85
CA ASN A 94 -24.82 -1.80 21.83
C ASN A 94 -25.93 -1.20 22.69
N LYS A 95 -25.73 0.02 23.20
CA LYS A 95 -26.75 0.75 23.96
C LYS A 95 -27.99 1.07 23.13
N LYS A 96 -27.82 1.42 21.84
CA LYS A 96 -28.93 1.76 20.93
C LYS A 96 -29.73 0.57 20.44
N ILE A 97 -29.10 -0.59 20.28
CA ILE A 97 -29.77 -1.82 19.82
C ILE A 97 -30.06 -2.81 20.96
N ASN A 98 -29.81 -2.41 22.21
CA ASN A 98 -29.97 -3.23 23.40
C ASN A 98 -29.31 -4.61 23.25
N SER A 99 -28.04 -4.62 22.80
CA SER A 99 -27.25 -5.83 22.57
C SER A 99 -25.88 -5.73 23.26
N SER A 100 -25.12 -6.83 23.27
CA SER A 100 -23.83 -6.96 23.97
C SER A 100 -22.75 -7.54 23.06
N TYR A 101 -22.49 -6.89 21.93
CA TYR A 101 -21.37 -7.26 21.07
C TYR A 101 -20.06 -6.81 21.70
N ALA A 102 -19.02 -7.63 21.60
CA ALA A 102 -17.66 -7.28 21.96
C ALA A 102 -16.79 -7.30 20.70
N LEU A 103 -15.75 -6.49 20.66
CA LEU A 103 -14.72 -6.59 19.62
C LEU A 103 -13.82 -7.84 19.83
N ASP A 104 -14.14 -8.78 20.72
CA ASP A 104 -13.23 -9.86 21.14
C ASP A 104 -12.92 -10.95 20.11
N ASP A 105 -11.70 -10.89 19.58
CA ASP A 105 -10.90 -12.03 19.14
C ASP A 105 -10.60 -12.95 20.34
N LYS A 106 -11.48 -13.90 20.63
CA LYS A 106 -11.29 -14.99 21.63
C LYS A 106 -10.02 -15.83 21.41
N LYS A 107 -9.23 -15.55 20.37
CA LYS A 107 -8.16 -16.44 19.91
C LYS A 107 -6.86 -16.32 20.70
N TYR A 108 -6.55 -15.18 21.33
CA TYR A 108 -5.21 -14.98 21.95
C TYR A 108 -5.17 -13.98 23.13
N GLU A 109 -5.89 -14.25 24.22
CA GLU A 109 -5.73 -13.58 25.53
C GLU A 109 -4.37 -13.85 26.21
N HIS A 110 -3.58 -14.81 25.72
CA HIS A 110 -2.39 -15.33 26.44
C HIS A 110 -1.04 -15.13 25.74
N GLU A 111 -0.96 -14.36 24.65
CA GLU A 111 0.34 -14.05 24.04
C GLU A 111 0.93 -12.76 24.61
N HIS A 112 2.13 -12.85 25.17
CA HIS A 112 2.85 -11.70 25.73
C HIS A 112 3.11 -10.63 24.66
N PHE A 113 2.65 -9.40 24.94
CA PHE A 113 3.03 -8.21 24.18
C PHE A 113 4.54 -8.00 24.31
N HIS A 114 5.28 -8.18 23.22
CA HIS A 114 6.68 -7.78 23.17
C HIS A 114 6.76 -6.27 22.96
N THR A 115 6.74 -5.52 24.05
CA THR A 115 6.68 -4.04 24.05
C THR A 115 8.04 -3.37 23.84
N ASN A 116 9.14 -4.13 23.73
CA ASN A 116 10.46 -3.54 23.67
C ASN A 116 10.79 -2.99 22.28
N ALA A 117 10.30 -1.80 21.94
CA ALA A 117 10.62 -1.08 20.70
C ALA A 117 12.14 -0.82 20.51
N SER A 118 12.94 -1.01 21.57
CA SER A 118 14.39 -0.91 21.54
C SER A 118 15.09 -2.22 21.14
N ASP A 119 14.37 -3.35 21.07
CA ASP A 119 14.94 -4.63 20.66
C ASP A 119 15.04 -4.71 19.12
N PRO A 120 16.27 -4.70 18.56
CA PRO A 120 16.46 -4.74 17.11
C PRO A 120 16.06 -6.07 16.47
N GLY A 121 15.80 -7.12 17.26
CA GLY A 121 15.38 -8.45 16.80
C GLY A 121 13.87 -8.58 16.55
N GLN A 122 13.05 -7.61 16.99
CA GLN A 122 11.59 -7.72 16.80
C GLN A 122 11.15 -7.60 15.34
N ILE A 123 11.89 -6.83 14.53
CA ILE A 123 11.56 -6.60 13.12
C ILE A 123 11.49 -7.89 12.30
N VAL A 124 12.17 -8.95 12.72
CA VAL A 124 12.20 -10.22 12.00
C VAL A 124 10.80 -10.88 11.95
N ARG A 125 9.95 -10.62 12.96
CA ARG A 125 8.55 -11.08 12.95
C ARG A 125 7.66 -10.28 12.02
N ALA A 126 8.06 -9.07 11.65
CA ALA A 126 7.27 -8.19 10.80
C ALA A 126 7.14 -8.72 9.36
N ILE A 127 7.96 -9.69 8.95
CA ILE A 127 7.80 -10.30 7.62
C ILE A 127 6.43 -10.98 7.47
N TYR A 128 5.88 -11.56 8.55
CA TYR A 128 4.52 -12.10 8.54
C TYR A 128 3.48 -11.00 8.33
N ASP A 129 3.67 -9.85 8.98
CA ASP A 129 2.78 -8.69 8.85
C ASP A 129 2.90 -8.01 7.49
N VAL A 130 4.06 -8.06 6.85
CA VAL A 130 4.25 -7.57 5.47
C VAL A 130 3.45 -8.43 4.49
N GLU A 131 3.45 -9.75 4.66
CA GLU A 131 2.58 -10.65 3.86
C GLU A 131 1.11 -10.38 4.13
N GLU A 132 0.75 -10.25 5.41
CA GLU A 132 -0.62 -9.96 5.83
C GLU A 132 -1.10 -8.65 5.23
N ALA A 133 -0.29 -7.58 5.30
CA ALA A 133 -0.62 -6.28 4.74
C ALA A 133 -0.71 -6.33 3.21
N THR A 134 0.14 -7.11 2.53
CA THR A 134 0.08 -7.25 1.07
C THR A 134 -1.22 -7.94 0.64
N SER A 135 -1.59 -9.02 1.32
CA SER A 135 -2.86 -9.71 1.04
C SER A 135 -4.06 -8.85 1.40
N THR A 136 -4.04 -8.22 2.58
CA THR A 136 -5.11 -7.32 3.03
C THR A 136 -5.30 -6.16 2.07
N ALA A 137 -4.22 -5.56 1.56
CA ALA A 137 -4.31 -4.49 0.56
C ALA A 137 -4.98 -4.98 -0.73
N PHE A 138 -4.61 -6.17 -1.21
CA PHE A 138 -5.21 -6.76 -2.41
C PHE A 138 -6.71 -7.06 -2.20
N ASP A 139 -7.08 -7.63 -1.06
CA ASP A 139 -8.47 -7.90 -0.71
C ASP A 139 -9.30 -6.61 -0.64
N ILE A 140 -8.76 -5.54 -0.02
CA ILE A 140 -9.43 -4.22 0.02
C ILE A 140 -9.69 -3.68 -1.39
N ILE A 141 -8.69 -3.75 -2.28
CA ILE A 141 -8.80 -3.28 -3.67
C ILE A 141 -9.94 -4.03 -4.39
N LEU A 142 -10.01 -5.35 -4.23
CA LEU A 142 -11.04 -6.19 -4.85
C LEU A 142 -12.43 -5.95 -4.22
N ASP A 143 -12.50 -5.80 -2.90
CA ASP A 143 -13.74 -5.63 -2.17
C ASP A 143 -14.41 -4.32 -2.48
N HIS A 144 -13.61 -3.26 -2.56
CA HIS A 144 -14.09 -1.90 -2.84
C HIS A 144 -14.11 -1.58 -4.33
N LYS A 145 -13.87 -2.57 -5.21
CA LYS A 145 -13.91 -2.43 -6.67
C LYS A 145 -13.04 -1.25 -7.15
N MET A 146 -11.82 -1.19 -6.61
CA MET A 146 -10.90 -0.08 -6.89
C MET A 146 -10.15 -0.24 -8.21
N ILE A 147 -10.22 -1.39 -8.86
CA ILE A 147 -9.65 -1.63 -10.19
C ILE A 147 -10.59 -1.04 -11.24
N LYS A 148 -10.19 0.10 -11.80
CA LYS A 148 -10.94 0.86 -12.81
C LYS A 148 -9.98 1.26 -13.93
N SER A 149 -10.51 1.78 -15.04
CA SER A 149 -9.69 2.25 -16.17
C SER A 149 -8.55 3.19 -15.76
N GLU A 150 -8.84 4.11 -14.85
CA GLU A 150 -7.94 5.16 -14.40
C GLU A 150 -6.93 4.70 -13.35
N THR A 151 -7.25 3.67 -12.57
CA THR A 151 -6.37 3.13 -11.51
C THR A 151 -5.60 1.90 -11.95
N ARG A 152 -6.00 1.23 -13.04
CA ARG A 152 -5.40 0.00 -13.57
C ARG A 152 -3.89 0.12 -13.74
N ALA A 153 -3.41 1.16 -14.42
CA ALA A 153 -1.99 1.35 -14.69
C ALA A 153 -1.17 1.55 -13.40
N SER A 154 -1.74 2.24 -12.41
CA SER A 154 -1.10 2.41 -11.09
C SER A 154 -0.96 1.06 -10.37
N LEU A 155 -1.99 0.21 -10.42
CA LEU A 155 -1.93 -1.11 -9.81
C LEU A 155 -0.91 -2.03 -10.48
N VAL A 156 -0.86 -2.03 -11.82
CA VAL A 156 0.13 -2.79 -12.60
C VAL A 156 1.56 -2.41 -12.23
N LYS A 157 1.85 -1.09 -12.15
CA LYS A 157 3.18 -0.61 -11.72
C LYS A 157 3.51 -1.06 -10.30
N PHE A 158 2.54 -1.00 -9.39
CA PHE A 158 2.74 -1.47 -8.03
C PHE A 158 3.03 -2.97 -7.98
N PHE A 159 2.32 -3.79 -8.75
CA PHE A 159 2.60 -5.22 -8.87
C PHE A 159 3.99 -5.49 -9.46
N GLN A 160 4.41 -4.76 -10.50
CA GLN A 160 5.76 -4.86 -11.04
C GLN A 160 6.82 -4.57 -9.97
N LEU A 161 6.63 -3.51 -9.18
CA LEU A 161 7.52 -3.17 -8.07
C LEU A 161 7.56 -4.29 -7.01
N LEU A 162 6.41 -4.87 -6.66
CA LEU A 162 6.34 -5.97 -5.70
C LEU A 162 6.98 -7.27 -6.23
N VAL A 163 6.79 -7.61 -7.50
CA VAL A 163 7.39 -8.81 -8.12
C VAL A 163 8.91 -8.82 -7.97
N VAL A 164 9.54 -7.64 -8.05
CA VAL A 164 10.99 -7.52 -7.95
C VAL A 164 11.44 -7.34 -6.49
N HIS A 165 10.85 -6.40 -5.74
CA HIS A 165 11.42 -5.93 -4.48
C HIS A 165 10.67 -6.36 -3.21
N HIS A 166 9.51 -7.04 -3.32
CA HIS A 166 8.78 -7.48 -2.12
C HIS A 166 9.68 -8.42 -1.29
N PRO A 167 9.82 -8.25 0.04
CA PRO A 167 10.78 -9.03 0.83
C PRO A 167 10.44 -10.52 0.92
N SER A 168 9.15 -10.89 0.87
CA SER A 168 8.70 -12.29 0.85
C SER A 168 8.68 -12.89 -0.56
N ARG A 169 9.38 -14.02 -0.75
CA ARG A 169 9.44 -14.78 -2.03
C ARG A 169 8.07 -15.29 -2.47
N ARG A 170 7.20 -15.73 -1.54
CA ARG A 170 5.86 -16.21 -1.90
C ARG A 170 4.98 -15.08 -2.45
N CYS A 171 5.12 -13.87 -1.90
CA CYS A 171 4.39 -12.71 -2.39
C CYS A 171 4.91 -12.25 -3.77
N ARG A 172 6.23 -12.31 -4.01
CA ARG A 172 6.79 -12.08 -5.36
C ARG A 172 6.19 -13.05 -6.38
N LYS A 173 6.19 -14.37 -6.06
CA LYS A 173 5.62 -15.42 -6.92
C LYS A 173 4.11 -15.24 -7.16
N GLY A 174 3.33 -14.97 -6.11
CA GLY A 174 1.88 -14.79 -6.24
C GLY A 174 1.52 -13.53 -7.01
N THR A 175 2.21 -12.42 -6.76
CA THR A 175 2.04 -11.17 -7.52
C THR A 175 2.42 -11.35 -9.00
N ALA A 176 3.48 -12.10 -9.31
CA ALA A 176 3.88 -12.37 -10.68
C ALA A 176 2.80 -13.16 -11.45
N LYS A 177 2.17 -14.15 -10.81
CA LYS A 177 1.05 -14.89 -11.40
C LYS A 177 -0.14 -13.98 -11.71
N ILE A 178 -0.49 -13.10 -10.77
CA ILE A 178 -1.56 -12.11 -10.98
C ILE A 178 -1.20 -11.21 -12.16
N LEU A 179 0.05 -10.77 -12.27
CA LEU A 179 0.49 -9.84 -13.30
C LEU A 179 0.44 -10.46 -14.70
N VAL A 180 0.80 -11.74 -14.85
CA VAL A 180 0.72 -12.48 -16.13
C VAL A 180 -0.71 -12.56 -16.62
N ASP A 181 -1.65 -12.87 -15.72
CA ASP A 181 -3.06 -13.08 -16.08
C ASP A 181 -3.90 -11.78 -16.01
N PHE A 182 -3.26 -10.64 -15.67
CA PHE A 182 -3.96 -9.40 -15.35
C PHE A 182 -4.76 -8.82 -16.52
N ASP A 183 -4.25 -8.98 -17.74
CA ASP A 183 -4.93 -8.50 -18.94
C ASP A 183 -6.04 -9.44 -19.39
N ASP A 184 -5.85 -10.76 -19.28
CA ASP A 184 -6.86 -11.76 -19.66
C ASP A 184 -8.07 -11.74 -18.71
N VAL A 185 -7.82 -11.56 -17.41
CA VAL A 185 -8.89 -11.53 -16.41
C VAL A 185 -9.73 -10.25 -16.53
N SER A 186 -9.15 -9.15 -16.96
CA SER A 186 -9.85 -7.87 -17.15
C SER A 186 -10.41 -7.64 -18.56
N ALA A 187 -9.98 -8.42 -19.56
CA ALA A 187 -10.48 -8.31 -20.94
C ALA A 187 -11.80 -9.07 -21.17
N ASN A 188 -12.23 -9.94 -20.25
CA ASN A 188 -13.50 -10.68 -20.34
C ASN A 188 -14.70 -9.75 -20.11
N LYS A 189 -15.06 -9.01 -21.16
CA LYS A 189 -16.13 -8.01 -21.25
C LYS A 189 -17.56 -8.58 -21.27
N GLU A 190 -17.75 -9.89 -21.17
CA GLU A 190 -19.08 -10.50 -21.37
C GLU A 190 -19.92 -10.71 -20.09
N SER A 191 -19.44 -10.25 -18.92
CA SER A 191 -20.35 -9.97 -17.78
C SER A 191 -19.66 -9.08 -16.72
N PRO A 192 -19.96 -7.76 -16.60
CA PRO A 192 -18.87 -6.80 -16.45
C PRO A 192 -18.32 -6.56 -15.03
N ILE A 193 -18.69 -7.30 -13.98
CA ILE A 193 -18.17 -7.02 -12.61
C ILE A 193 -18.04 -8.28 -11.74
N VAL A 194 -18.90 -9.29 -11.95
CA VAL A 194 -18.95 -10.46 -11.06
C VAL A 194 -17.89 -11.50 -11.46
N GLY A 195 -17.62 -11.69 -12.76
CA GLY A 195 -16.64 -12.67 -13.25
C GLY A 195 -15.18 -12.31 -12.96
N GLU A 196 -14.80 -11.05 -13.18
CA GLU A 196 -13.44 -10.54 -12.91
C GLU A 196 -13.07 -10.64 -11.42
N LYS A 197 -14.03 -10.33 -10.53
CA LYS A 197 -13.85 -10.44 -9.07
C LYS A 197 -13.63 -11.90 -8.63
N VAL A 198 -14.35 -12.86 -9.21
CA VAL A 198 -14.21 -14.29 -8.87
C VAL A 198 -12.88 -14.84 -9.38
N ALA A 199 -12.44 -14.46 -10.59
CA ALA A 199 -11.15 -14.88 -11.13
C ALA A 199 -9.97 -14.30 -10.33
N LEU A 200 -9.96 -13.00 -10.00
CA LEU A 200 -8.89 -12.38 -9.23
C LEU A 200 -8.85 -12.84 -7.76
N ARG A 201 -10.01 -13.14 -7.15
CA ARG A 201 -10.08 -13.70 -5.78
C ARG A 201 -9.49 -15.10 -5.65
N ASN A 202 -9.38 -15.84 -6.75
CA ASN A 202 -8.72 -17.15 -6.73
C ASN A 202 -7.20 -17.02 -6.64
N TYR A 203 -6.63 -15.83 -6.88
CA TYR A 203 -5.21 -15.61 -6.73
C TYR A 203 -4.84 -15.38 -5.28
N GLN A 204 -3.86 -16.16 -4.86
CA GLN A 204 -3.26 -16.04 -3.54
C GLN A 204 -1.98 -15.22 -3.68
N ILE A 205 -2.12 -13.90 -3.57
CA ILE A 205 -1.01 -12.96 -3.81
C ILE A 205 0.23 -13.29 -2.97
N CYS A 206 0.04 -13.83 -1.77
CA CYS A 206 1.08 -14.30 -0.85
C CYS A 206 0.96 -15.80 -0.50
N GLY A 207 0.28 -16.61 -1.31
CA GLY A 207 0.13 -18.06 -1.11
C GLY A 207 -1.05 -18.49 -0.21
N LYS A 208 -1.29 -19.81 -0.13
CA LYS A 208 -2.51 -20.45 0.41
C LYS A 208 -2.86 -20.10 1.86
N ASP A 209 -1.88 -19.70 2.66
CA ASP A 209 -2.04 -19.46 4.10
C ASP A 209 -2.02 -17.97 4.47
N VAL A 210 -2.24 -17.08 3.50
CA VAL A 210 -2.28 -15.62 3.70
C VAL A 210 -3.53 -15.07 2.98
N PRO A 211 -4.36 -14.24 3.64
CA PRO A 211 -4.19 -13.67 4.97
C PRO A 211 -4.45 -14.70 6.09
N ARG A 212 -3.79 -14.50 7.23
CA ARG A 212 -3.90 -15.34 8.43
C ARG A 212 -4.95 -14.82 9.41
N GLY A 213 -5.32 -13.55 9.29
CA GLY A 213 -6.26 -12.86 10.15
C GLY A 213 -5.65 -12.40 11.48
N TYR A 214 -4.32 -12.26 11.58
CA TYR A 214 -3.66 -11.74 12.78
C TYR A 214 -2.34 -11.03 12.49
N TRP A 215 -1.93 -10.19 13.44
CA TRP A 215 -0.69 -9.41 13.40
C TRP A 215 0.28 -9.88 14.49
N MET A 216 1.59 -9.83 14.19
CA MET A 216 2.68 -10.22 15.09
C MET A 216 3.45 -9.01 15.61
N PHE A 217 4.29 -8.40 14.78
CA PHE A 217 5.03 -7.18 15.09
C PHE A 217 4.13 -5.94 15.07
N CYS A 218 3.10 -5.94 14.22
CA CYS A 218 2.12 -4.88 14.06
C CYS A 218 0.88 -5.04 14.93
N ARG A 219 0.88 -5.97 15.89
CA ARG A 219 -0.21 -6.13 16.86
C ARG A 219 -0.28 -4.91 17.79
N GLY A 220 -1.45 -4.27 17.87
CA GLY A 220 -1.75 -3.23 18.84
C GLY A 220 -2.08 -3.78 20.22
N SER A 221 -2.01 -2.95 21.27
CA SER A 221 -2.53 -3.31 22.59
C SER A 221 -4.06 -3.33 22.64
N LYS A 222 -4.69 -2.63 21.69
CA LYS A 222 -6.11 -2.68 21.39
C LYS A 222 -6.28 -3.21 19.96
N LYS A 223 -7.48 -3.66 19.58
CA LYS A 223 -7.68 -4.37 18.30
C LYS A 223 -7.75 -3.45 17.10
N GLU A 224 -8.27 -2.26 17.34
CA GLU A 224 -8.43 -1.18 16.39
C GLU A 224 -7.13 -0.40 16.13
N THR A 225 -6.07 -0.66 16.92
CA THR A 225 -4.80 0.05 16.79
C THR A 225 -3.77 -0.75 15.96
N ARG A 226 -2.89 -0.01 15.28
CA ARG A 226 -1.78 -0.53 14.46
C ARG A 226 -2.25 -1.37 13.25
N GLY A 227 -2.03 -2.69 13.26
CA GLY A 227 -2.47 -3.64 12.24
C GLY A 227 -2.02 -3.30 10.82
N PHE A 228 -2.98 -3.27 9.90
CA PHE A 228 -2.76 -3.09 8.45
C PHE A 228 -1.87 -1.88 8.11
N SER A 229 -2.13 -0.73 8.74
CA SER A 229 -1.35 0.49 8.48
C SER A 229 0.12 0.31 8.87
N CYS A 230 0.41 -0.36 9.97
CA CYS A 230 1.77 -0.69 10.39
C CYS A 230 2.43 -1.64 9.41
N GLY A 231 1.75 -2.73 9.01
CA GLY A 231 2.31 -3.71 8.08
C GLY A 231 2.60 -3.09 6.71
N LEU A 232 1.74 -2.18 6.25
CA LEU A 232 1.96 -1.45 5.01
C LEU A 232 3.18 -0.52 5.09
N TRP A 233 3.36 0.23 6.19
CA TRP A 233 4.59 1.02 6.37
C TRP A 233 5.85 0.15 6.34
N VAL A 234 5.83 -1.00 7.01
CA VAL A 234 6.97 -1.94 6.97
C VAL A 234 7.20 -2.45 5.55
N LEU A 235 6.15 -2.76 4.79
CA LEU A 235 6.26 -3.13 3.36
C LEU A 235 6.95 -2.02 2.57
N LEU A 236 6.47 -0.77 2.67
CA LEU A 236 7.02 0.35 1.90
C LEU A 236 8.49 0.62 2.23
N HIS A 237 8.85 0.61 3.52
CA HIS A 237 10.25 0.73 3.96
C HIS A 237 11.10 -0.45 3.50
N SER A 238 10.55 -1.67 3.49
CA SER A 238 11.26 -2.84 2.99
C SER A 238 11.51 -2.78 1.48
N VAL A 239 10.58 -2.23 0.71
CA VAL A 239 10.74 -2.04 -0.73
C VAL A 239 11.77 -0.93 -0.98
N SER A 240 11.70 0.20 -0.28
CA SER A 240 12.62 1.32 -0.51
C SER A 240 14.08 0.97 -0.30
N VAL A 241 14.41 0.09 0.65
CA VAL A 241 15.79 -0.35 0.89
C VAL A 241 16.28 -1.45 -0.08
N ARG A 242 15.42 -1.89 -1.01
CA ARG A 242 15.68 -2.98 -1.98
C ARG A 242 15.70 -2.50 -3.44
N VAL A 243 15.40 -1.24 -3.69
CA VAL A 243 15.45 -0.67 -5.06
C VAL A 243 16.84 -0.12 -5.35
N ASP A 244 17.24 -0.19 -6.60
CA ASP A 244 18.52 0.38 -7.05
C ASP A 244 18.39 1.87 -7.40
N ASP A 245 19.53 2.55 -7.58
CA ASP A 245 19.59 3.97 -7.92
C ASP A 245 18.73 4.33 -9.13
N GLY A 246 18.76 3.49 -10.18
CA GLY A 246 17.99 3.69 -11.41
C GLY A 246 16.47 3.50 -11.26
N GLU A 247 16.02 2.86 -10.18
CA GLU A 247 14.61 2.57 -9.92
C GLU A 247 14.01 3.49 -8.85
N SER A 248 14.86 4.20 -8.10
CA SER A 248 14.48 5.02 -6.93
C SER A 248 13.29 5.95 -7.18
N HIS A 249 13.29 6.73 -8.27
CA HIS A 249 12.17 7.62 -8.58
C HIS A 249 10.91 6.89 -9.07
N MET A 250 11.08 5.78 -9.82
CA MET A 250 9.95 4.96 -10.25
C MET A 250 9.26 4.33 -9.04
N ALA A 251 10.02 3.80 -8.10
CA ALA A 251 9.51 3.22 -6.86
C ALA A 251 8.77 4.26 -6.02
N PHE A 252 9.36 5.46 -5.86
CA PHE A 252 8.71 6.58 -5.18
C PHE A 252 7.35 6.94 -5.79
N THR A 253 7.32 7.22 -7.10
CA THR A 253 6.08 7.61 -7.80
C THR A 253 5.04 6.49 -7.76
N THR A 254 5.47 5.24 -7.94
CA THR A 254 4.59 4.06 -7.83
C THR A 254 3.96 3.93 -6.45
N ILE A 255 4.72 4.18 -5.38
CA ILE A 255 4.22 4.15 -4.00
C ILE A 255 3.25 5.31 -3.75
N CYS A 256 3.57 6.52 -4.21
CA CYS A 256 2.68 7.68 -4.12
C CYS A 256 1.35 7.42 -4.83
N ASP A 257 1.40 6.91 -6.07
CA ASP A 257 0.21 6.57 -6.86
C ASP A 257 -0.60 5.44 -6.19
N PHE A 258 0.09 4.40 -5.68
CA PHE A 258 -0.58 3.29 -5.00
C PHE A 258 -1.36 3.78 -3.77
N ILE A 259 -0.70 4.56 -2.90
CA ILE A 259 -1.37 5.12 -1.72
C ILE A 259 -2.51 6.03 -2.16
N HIS A 260 -2.24 6.95 -3.09
CA HIS A 260 -3.23 7.90 -3.58
C HIS A 260 -4.46 7.23 -4.19
N ASN A 261 -4.35 6.04 -4.80
CA ASN A 261 -5.46 5.37 -5.46
C ASN A 261 -6.16 4.33 -4.58
N PHE A 262 -5.40 3.58 -3.77
CA PHE A 262 -5.89 2.33 -3.16
C PHE A 262 -5.94 2.32 -1.63
N PHE A 263 -5.29 3.27 -0.95
CA PHE A 263 -5.36 3.26 0.52
C PHE A 263 -6.78 3.66 1.00
N ILE A 264 -7.31 2.97 2.00
CA ILE A 264 -8.72 3.16 2.38
C ILE A 264 -8.96 4.45 3.19
N CYS A 265 -7.95 4.93 3.92
CA CYS A 265 -8.06 6.15 4.71
C CYS A 265 -7.86 7.39 3.83
N GLU A 266 -8.94 8.09 3.52
CA GLU A 266 -8.92 9.28 2.66
C GLU A 266 -8.04 10.42 3.22
N GLU A 267 -8.20 10.75 4.49
CA GLU A 267 -7.38 11.77 5.14
C GLU A 267 -5.89 11.39 5.13
N CYS A 268 -5.58 10.11 5.40
CA CYS A 268 -4.22 9.62 5.34
C CYS A 268 -3.64 9.72 3.92
N ARG A 269 -4.46 9.44 2.89
CA ARG A 269 -4.08 9.58 1.48
C ARG A 269 -3.73 11.00 1.12
N GLN A 270 -4.57 11.94 1.49
CA GLN A 270 -4.35 13.35 1.18
C GLN A 270 -3.04 13.81 1.80
N HIS A 271 -2.85 13.56 3.09
CA HIS A 271 -1.64 13.93 3.80
C HIS A 271 -0.37 13.30 3.21
N PHE A 272 -0.42 12.00 2.84
CA PHE A 272 0.72 11.35 2.21
C PHE A 272 1.01 11.90 0.82
N TYR A 273 -0.04 12.14 0.03
CA TYR A 273 0.07 12.69 -1.31
C TYR A 273 0.57 14.14 -1.34
N ASP A 274 0.23 14.95 -0.33
CA ASP A 274 0.78 16.30 -0.16
C ASP A 274 2.30 16.24 0.06
N MET A 275 2.77 15.29 0.88
CA MET A 275 4.21 15.05 1.04
C MET A 275 4.85 14.59 -0.28
N CYS A 276 4.20 13.69 -1.02
CA CYS A 276 4.67 13.27 -2.35
C CYS A 276 4.79 14.46 -3.31
N SER A 277 3.78 15.32 -3.34
CA SER A 277 3.72 16.49 -4.25
C SER A 277 4.75 17.56 -3.92
N SER A 278 5.32 17.56 -2.71
CA SER A 278 6.41 18.47 -2.31
C SER A 278 7.77 18.09 -2.91
N VAL A 279 7.92 16.89 -3.47
CA VAL A 279 9.16 16.45 -4.12
C VAL A 279 9.22 17.03 -5.53
N SER A 280 10.09 18.02 -5.73
CA SER A 280 10.23 18.73 -7.00
C SER A 280 11.18 18.09 -8.00
N ASN A 281 12.18 17.33 -7.51
CA ASN A 281 13.22 16.74 -8.33
C ASN A 281 13.16 15.21 -8.27
N PRO A 282 13.33 14.51 -9.40
CA PRO A 282 13.44 13.05 -9.41
C PRO A 282 14.59 12.56 -8.53
N PHE A 283 14.34 11.48 -7.78
CA PHE A 283 15.40 10.80 -7.03
C PHE A 283 16.39 10.16 -8.02
N LYS A 284 17.68 10.44 -7.81
CA LYS A 284 18.78 9.85 -8.60
C LYS A 284 19.48 8.72 -7.84
N LYS A 285 19.24 8.63 -6.53
CA LYS A 285 19.88 7.69 -5.62
C LYS A 285 18.82 6.99 -4.78
N ALA A 286 18.96 5.68 -4.62
CA ALA A 286 18.11 4.89 -3.74
C ALA A 286 18.13 5.44 -2.31
N ARG A 287 19.31 5.90 -1.88
CA ARG A 287 19.53 6.57 -0.60
C ARG A 287 18.56 7.73 -0.34
N ASP A 288 18.38 8.62 -1.32
CA ASP A 288 17.55 9.80 -1.15
C ASP A 288 16.09 9.41 -0.97
N PHE A 289 15.63 8.40 -1.71
CA PHE A 289 14.29 7.85 -1.56
C PHE A 289 14.08 7.17 -0.20
N VAL A 290 15.04 6.36 0.26
CA VAL A 290 15.00 5.72 1.58
C VAL A 290 14.90 6.75 2.70
N LEU A 291 15.74 7.79 2.66
CA LEU A 291 15.73 8.87 3.65
C LEU A 291 14.46 9.71 3.55
N TRP A 292 13.95 10.00 2.35
CA TRP A 292 12.69 10.70 2.18
C TRP A 292 11.52 9.95 2.82
N LEU A 293 11.40 8.64 2.57
CA LEU A 293 10.30 7.84 3.13
C LEU A 293 10.37 7.77 4.66
N TRP A 294 11.59 7.69 5.21
CA TRP A 294 11.83 7.76 6.64
C TRP A 294 11.42 9.11 7.26
N ASP A 295 11.84 10.23 6.66
CA ASP A 295 11.47 11.58 7.11
C ASP A 295 9.97 11.82 7.01
N ALA A 296 9.34 11.40 5.89
CA ALA A 296 7.90 11.46 5.71
C ALA A 296 7.14 10.68 6.80
N HIS A 297 7.60 9.48 7.16
CA HIS A 297 7.00 8.70 8.23
C HIS A 297 7.17 9.38 9.60
N ASN A 298 8.33 10.01 9.86
CA ASN A 298 8.54 10.78 11.09
C ASN A 298 7.69 12.05 11.18
N LYS A 299 7.41 12.73 10.06
CA LYS A 299 6.44 13.83 10.01
C LYS A 299 5.05 13.35 10.39
N VAL A 300 4.64 12.18 9.88
CA VAL A 300 3.37 11.53 10.26
C VAL A 300 3.37 11.19 11.75
N ASN A 301 4.44 10.59 12.28
CA ASN A 301 4.55 10.28 13.71
C ASN A 301 4.41 11.53 14.57
N LYS A 302 5.15 12.61 14.25
CA LYS A 302 5.08 13.88 15.00
C LYS A 302 3.68 14.49 15.00
N ARG A 303 2.94 14.39 13.90
CA ARG A 303 1.55 14.85 13.82
C ARG A 303 0.63 13.98 14.66
N LEU A 304 0.67 12.66 14.42
CA LEU A 304 -0.19 11.69 15.11
C LEU A 304 0.09 11.62 16.61
N MET A 305 1.32 11.88 17.07
CA MET A 305 1.63 12.04 18.50
C MET A 305 0.68 13.02 19.21
N LYS A 306 0.34 14.12 18.53
CA LYS A 306 -0.55 15.16 19.09
C LYS A 306 -2.02 14.77 18.89
N GLU A 307 -2.39 14.40 17.67
CA GLU A 307 -3.78 14.09 17.30
C GLU A 307 -4.32 12.89 18.09
N GLU A 308 -3.55 11.80 18.18
CA GLU A 308 -3.95 10.59 18.90
C GLU A 308 -4.00 10.79 20.42
N ALA A 309 -3.13 11.63 20.98
CA ALA A 309 -3.17 12.00 22.39
C ALA A 309 -4.38 12.86 22.73
N SER A 310 -4.69 13.87 21.90
CA SER A 310 -5.86 14.73 22.09
C SER A 310 -7.19 14.00 21.88
N ALA A 311 -7.22 13.00 20.98
CA ALA A 311 -8.42 12.22 20.70
C ALA A 311 -8.56 10.94 21.54
N GLU A 312 -7.54 10.60 22.35
CA GLU A 312 -7.45 9.34 23.12
C GLU A 312 -7.60 8.08 22.23
N THR A 313 -7.18 8.19 20.97
CA THR A 313 -7.28 7.14 19.94
C THR A 313 -5.96 6.37 19.75
N GLY A 314 -4.86 6.87 20.34
CA GLY A 314 -3.55 6.26 20.25
C GLY A 314 -3.46 4.91 20.97
N ASP A 315 -2.51 4.08 20.53
CA ASP A 315 -2.19 2.83 21.21
C ASP A 315 -1.42 3.11 22.51
N PRO A 316 -1.94 2.74 23.70
CA PRO A 316 -1.27 3.04 24.97
C PRO A 316 0.10 2.38 25.13
N LYS A 317 0.34 1.20 24.52
CA LYS A 317 1.63 0.51 24.63
C LYS A 317 2.58 0.84 23.48
N PHE A 318 2.08 1.49 22.44
CA PHE A 318 2.85 1.87 21.26
C PHE A 318 2.60 3.34 20.88
N PRO A 319 2.92 4.30 21.78
CA PRO A 319 2.79 5.71 21.46
C PRO A 319 3.68 6.05 20.26
N LYS A 320 3.22 6.99 19.43
CA LYS A 320 4.02 7.52 18.33
C LYS A 320 5.29 8.15 18.90
N ILE A 321 6.41 7.85 18.27
CA ILE A 321 7.72 8.41 18.61
C ILE A 321 8.42 8.86 17.33
N ILE A 322 9.41 9.73 17.49
CA ILE A 322 10.38 9.95 16.42
C ILE A 322 11.26 8.70 16.30
N TRP A 323 11.33 8.13 15.10
CA TRP A 323 11.97 6.85 14.83
C TRP A 323 13.28 7.04 14.03
N PRO A 324 14.34 6.27 14.29
CA PRO A 324 14.47 5.35 15.40
C PRO A 324 14.66 6.10 16.72
N PRO A 325 14.24 5.54 17.86
CA PRO A 325 14.62 6.08 19.15
C PRO A 325 16.14 5.90 19.38
N ARG A 326 16.73 6.76 20.21
CA ARG A 326 18.17 6.75 20.50
C ARG A 326 18.65 5.39 21.04
N GLN A 327 17.83 4.70 21.82
CA GLN A 327 18.14 3.39 22.37
C GLN A 327 18.32 2.34 21.26
N LEU A 328 17.63 2.50 20.12
CA LEU A 328 17.69 1.59 18.98
C LEU A 328 18.82 1.94 18.00
N CYS A 329 19.09 3.23 17.80
CA CYS A 329 20.22 3.70 16.99
C CYS A 329 20.91 4.92 17.61
N PRO A 330 21.86 4.72 18.55
CA PRO A 330 22.58 5.84 19.16
C PRO A 330 23.44 6.62 18.15
N SER A 331 24.00 5.94 17.14
CA SER A 331 24.85 6.55 16.12
C SER A 331 24.07 7.45 15.16
N CYS A 332 22.75 7.26 15.02
CA CYS A 332 21.90 8.10 14.18
C CYS A 332 21.81 9.57 14.67
N TYR A 333 22.28 9.88 15.88
CA TYR A 333 22.18 11.19 16.51
C TYR A 333 23.56 11.85 16.63
N LEU A 334 23.73 13.02 16.01
CA LEU A 334 25.00 13.75 16.05
C LEU A 334 25.36 14.26 17.46
N ASN A 335 24.36 14.64 18.26
CA ASN A 335 24.58 15.06 19.64
C ASN A 335 24.31 13.90 20.61
N LYS A 336 25.34 13.50 21.36
CA LYS A 336 25.27 12.39 22.33
C LYS A 336 24.50 12.72 23.62
N ASN A 337 24.34 14.01 23.94
CA ASN A 337 23.82 14.47 25.24
C ASN A 337 22.40 15.05 25.21
N SER A 338 21.75 15.16 24.04
CA SER A 338 20.36 15.63 23.98
C SER A 338 19.41 14.53 24.47
N LYS A 339 18.69 14.81 25.56
CA LYS A 339 17.62 13.96 26.09
C LYS A 339 16.43 14.03 25.13
N ASP A 340 15.79 12.88 24.89
CA ASP A 340 14.67 12.71 23.94
C ASP A 340 13.43 13.61 24.23
N ASN A 341 13.40 14.31 25.37
CA ASN A 341 12.30 15.16 25.85
C ASN A 341 12.48 16.67 25.61
N ASP A 342 13.59 17.10 25.03
CA ASP A 342 13.81 18.54 24.83
C ASP A 342 13.26 18.97 23.46
N ASN A 343 12.56 20.10 23.41
CA ASN A 343 12.03 20.73 22.17
C ASN A 343 13.14 21.20 21.21
N THR A 344 14.36 20.68 21.37
CA THR A 344 15.51 20.96 20.51
C THR A 344 15.40 20.16 19.22
N GLN A 345 15.77 20.81 18.12
CA GLN A 345 15.81 20.21 16.80
C GLN A 345 16.76 18.99 16.83
N ILE A 346 16.24 17.80 16.53
CA ILE A 346 17.06 16.58 16.46
C ILE A 346 18.06 16.74 15.31
N HIS A 347 19.35 16.64 15.62
CA HIS A 347 20.42 16.66 14.63
C HIS A 347 20.78 15.22 14.24
N TRP A 348 20.38 14.83 13.02
CA TRP A 348 20.54 13.49 12.48
C TRP A 348 21.88 13.31 11.76
N ASP A 349 22.54 12.17 12.03
CA ASP A 349 23.56 11.61 11.16
C ASP A 349 22.85 10.79 10.07
N HIS A 350 22.71 11.36 8.88
CA HIS A 350 21.97 10.72 7.79
C HIS A 350 22.69 9.50 7.20
N ASP A 351 24.02 9.39 7.36
CA ASP A 351 24.78 8.21 6.96
C ASP A 351 24.44 7.03 7.87
N GLU A 352 24.43 7.28 9.18
CA GLU A 352 24.06 6.28 10.18
C GLU A 352 22.58 5.89 10.09
N VAL A 353 21.69 6.87 9.89
CA VAL A 353 20.24 6.60 9.66
C VAL A 353 20.05 5.72 8.43
N TYR A 354 20.69 6.04 7.31
CA TYR A 354 20.60 5.24 6.09
C TYR A 354 21.11 3.81 6.33
N ARG A 355 22.29 3.65 6.94
CA ARG A 355 22.85 2.32 7.24
C ARG A 355 21.95 1.51 8.16
N PHE A 356 21.36 2.17 9.16
CA PHE A 356 20.40 1.55 10.07
C PHE A 356 19.15 1.09 9.31
N LEU A 357 18.56 1.92 8.45
CA LEU A 357 17.39 1.59 7.63
C LEU A 357 17.64 0.38 6.73
N ILE A 358 18.77 0.37 5.99
CA ILE A 358 19.16 -0.74 5.13
C ILE A 358 19.24 -2.05 5.94
N ARG A 359 19.91 -2.03 7.10
CA ARG A 359 20.05 -3.23 7.93
C ARG A 359 18.72 -3.68 8.55
N TYR A 360 17.91 -2.73 9.04
CA TYR A 360 16.69 -3.00 9.79
C TYR A 360 15.56 -3.52 8.88
N TYR A 361 15.27 -2.81 7.79
CA TYR A 361 14.22 -3.20 6.84
C TYR A 361 14.71 -4.15 5.74
N GLY A 362 16.02 -4.24 5.51
CA GLY A 362 16.65 -5.16 4.57
C GLY A 362 16.97 -6.51 5.20
N GLU A 363 18.22 -6.68 5.63
CA GLU A 363 18.76 -7.95 6.11
C GLU A 363 17.96 -8.56 7.26
N LYS A 364 17.75 -7.79 8.34
CA LYS A 364 17.09 -8.28 9.56
C LYS A 364 15.66 -8.74 9.31
N LEU A 365 14.89 -7.97 8.54
CA LEU A 365 13.50 -8.34 8.21
C LEU A 365 13.40 -9.74 7.55
N THR A 366 14.43 -10.16 6.81
CA THR A 366 14.43 -11.42 6.06
C THR A 366 15.15 -12.58 6.75
N THR A 367 15.74 -12.40 7.93
CA THR A 367 16.57 -13.43 8.59
C THR A 367 15.81 -14.74 8.84
N LEU A 368 14.62 -14.70 9.45
CA LEU A 368 13.80 -15.91 9.68
C LEU A 368 13.38 -16.60 8.37
N TYR A 369 13.31 -15.85 7.27
CA TYR A 369 12.93 -16.37 5.97
C TYR A 369 14.05 -17.21 5.36
N LYS A 370 15.29 -16.74 5.46
CA LYS A 370 16.49 -17.47 5.01
C LYS A 370 16.70 -18.75 5.81
N ASP A 371 16.46 -18.71 7.13
CA ASP A 371 16.61 -19.89 7.99
C ASP A 371 15.57 -20.97 7.68
N LYS A 372 14.30 -20.59 7.44
CA LYS A 372 13.27 -21.55 7.01
C LYS A 372 13.56 -22.15 5.64
N GLU A 373 14.11 -21.35 4.72
CA GLU A 373 14.49 -21.81 3.38
C GLU A 373 15.59 -22.87 3.44
N LEU A 374 16.66 -22.63 4.21
CA LEU A 374 17.73 -23.59 4.47
C LEU A 374 17.23 -24.90 5.11
N LEU A 375 16.12 -24.85 5.85
CA LEU A 375 15.49 -26.04 6.44
C LEU A 375 14.56 -26.77 5.46
N THR A 376 13.88 -26.05 4.57
CA THR A 376 13.03 -26.66 3.52
C THR A 376 13.84 -27.30 2.40
N ASP A 377 15.03 -26.77 2.10
CA ASP A 377 15.94 -27.29 1.05
C ASP A 377 16.63 -28.62 1.44
N ARG A 378 16.45 -29.08 2.69
CA ARG A 378 16.98 -30.36 3.19
C ARG A 378 16.01 -31.54 3.01
N ARG A 379 14.83 -31.34 2.40
CA ARG A 379 13.98 -32.46 1.98
C ARG A 379 14.35 -32.86 0.55
N PRO A 380 14.77 -34.10 0.29
CA PRO A 380 15.10 -34.53 -1.06
C PRO A 380 13.79 -34.80 -1.80
N ASP A 381 13.27 -33.80 -2.49
CA ASP A 381 12.48 -34.02 -3.69
C ASP A 381 13.06 -33.14 -4.79
N VAL A 382 13.32 -33.79 -5.92
CA VAL A 382 14.16 -33.35 -7.04
C VAL A 382 13.85 -31.92 -7.49
N MET A 383 14.81 -31.00 -7.36
CA MET A 383 14.91 -29.85 -8.27
C MET A 383 16.32 -29.28 -8.34
N LEU A 384 16.75 -29.01 -9.58
CA LEU A 384 18.06 -28.48 -9.94
C LEU A 384 18.37 -27.15 -9.24
N SER A 385 19.64 -27.03 -8.89
CA SER A 385 20.34 -25.86 -8.39
C SER A 385 20.29 -24.66 -9.36
N GLU A 386 19.66 -23.56 -8.93
CA GLU A 386 19.71 -22.26 -9.65
C GLU A 386 19.89 -21.03 -8.72
N ASP A 387 19.97 -21.19 -7.40
CA ASP A 387 19.87 -20.07 -6.45
C ASP A 387 21.22 -19.54 -5.88
N LEU A 388 22.36 -19.73 -6.57
CA LEU A 388 23.65 -19.12 -6.19
C LEU A 388 24.15 -17.99 -7.12
N ILE A 389 23.36 -17.52 -8.08
CA ILE A 389 23.76 -16.45 -9.04
C ILE A 389 23.01 -15.13 -8.76
N ALA A 390 23.00 -14.67 -7.51
CA ALA A 390 22.51 -13.33 -7.15
C ALA A 390 23.63 -12.39 -6.67
N SER A 391 24.90 -12.70 -6.96
CA SER A 391 26.04 -11.86 -6.58
C SER A 391 27.12 -11.71 -7.66
N SER A 392 26.82 -11.98 -8.93
CA SER A 392 27.75 -11.64 -10.01
C SER A 392 26.97 -11.24 -11.26
N HIS A 393 27.08 -9.97 -11.62
CA HIS A 393 26.55 -9.42 -12.85
C HIS A 393 27.19 -10.10 -14.07
N ALA A 394 26.51 -11.11 -14.60
CA ALA A 394 26.51 -11.50 -16.00
C ALA A 394 25.28 -12.40 -16.20
N VAL A 395 24.37 -12.02 -17.09
CA VAL A 395 23.25 -12.88 -17.47
C VAL A 395 23.85 -14.10 -18.18
N VAL A 396 23.97 -15.22 -17.47
CA VAL A 396 24.39 -16.49 -18.08
C VAL A 396 23.17 -17.03 -18.83
N VAL A 397 23.09 -16.68 -20.12
CA VAL A 397 22.11 -17.28 -21.03
C VAL A 397 22.55 -18.73 -21.27
N PRO A 398 21.68 -19.74 -21.06
CA PRO A 398 21.99 -21.12 -21.41
C PRO A 398 22.49 -21.18 -22.85
N VAL A 399 23.56 -21.94 -23.12
CA VAL A 399 24.22 -21.98 -24.45
C VAL A 399 23.20 -22.23 -25.57
N GLY A 400 22.18 -23.06 -25.33
CA GLY A 400 21.08 -23.31 -26.28
C GLY A 400 20.21 -22.08 -26.58
N ALA A 401 19.90 -21.26 -25.58
CA ALA A 401 19.13 -20.02 -25.76
C ALA A 401 19.97 -18.93 -26.45
N ALA A 402 21.27 -18.82 -26.13
CA ALA A 402 22.18 -17.91 -26.83
C ALA A 402 22.32 -18.29 -28.31
N LEU A 403 22.44 -19.58 -28.61
CA LEU A 403 22.49 -20.09 -29.97
C LEU A 403 21.18 -19.80 -30.73
N ALA A 404 20.03 -20.00 -30.09
CA ALA A 404 18.72 -19.75 -30.69
C ALA A 404 18.51 -18.26 -31.01
N ILE A 405 18.89 -17.36 -30.09
CA ILE A 405 18.81 -15.90 -30.30
C ILE A 405 19.76 -15.47 -31.43
N ALA A 406 20.97 -16.00 -31.48
CA ALA A 406 21.93 -15.71 -32.54
C ALA A 406 21.43 -16.18 -33.91
N VAL A 407 20.91 -17.41 -33.99
CA VAL A 407 20.34 -17.97 -35.24
C VAL A 407 19.12 -17.17 -35.69
N ALA A 408 18.20 -16.84 -34.77
CA ALA A 408 17.02 -16.03 -35.08
C ALA A 408 17.42 -14.63 -35.59
N SER A 409 18.35 -13.96 -34.91
CA SER A 409 18.83 -12.62 -35.30
C SER A 409 19.51 -12.63 -36.67
N CYS A 410 20.33 -13.65 -36.96
CA CYS A 410 20.94 -13.84 -38.26
C CYS A 410 19.90 -14.13 -39.35
N ALA A 411 18.89 -14.94 -39.07
CA ALA A 411 17.81 -15.24 -40.00
C ALA A 411 16.98 -13.99 -40.32
N PHE A 412 16.64 -13.17 -39.32
CA PHE A 412 15.96 -11.89 -39.53
C PHE A 412 16.83 -10.90 -40.32
N GLY A 413 18.13 -10.83 -40.04
CA GLY A 413 19.08 -10.02 -40.82
C GLY A 413 19.14 -10.44 -42.29
N ALA A 414 19.24 -11.75 -42.56
CA ALA A 414 19.26 -12.30 -43.91
C ALA A 414 17.94 -12.04 -44.66
N LEU A 415 16.79 -12.25 -44.00
CA LEU A 415 15.46 -11.95 -44.56
C LEU A 415 15.31 -10.46 -44.87
N ALA A 416 15.74 -9.57 -43.97
CA ALA A 416 15.70 -8.13 -44.20
C ALA A 416 16.61 -7.70 -45.37
N CYS A 417 17.80 -8.30 -45.50
CA CYS A 417 18.69 -8.06 -46.64
C CYS A 417 18.08 -8.54 -47.96
N TYR A 418 17.54 -9.76 -47.98
CA TYR A 418 16.86 -10.33 -49.14
C TYR A 418 15.66 -9.46 -49.56
N TRP A 419 14.85 -9.02 -48.60
CA TRP A 419 13.68 -8.17 -48.87
C TRP A 419 14.08 -6.79 -49.41
N ARG A 420 15.15 -6.18 -48.86
CA ARG A 420 15.72 -4.94 -49.39
C ARG A 420 16.30 -5.11 -50.80
N GLN A 421 16.94 -6.24 -51.08
CA GLN A 421 17.47 -6.55 -52.42
C GLN A 421 16.34 -6.74 -53.43
N GLN A 422 15.25 -7.41 -53.04
CA GLN A 422 14.05 -7.58 -53.86
C GLN A 422 13.31 -6.25 -54.11
N GLN A 423 13.27 -5.34 -53.13
CA GLN A 423 12.75 -3.98 -53.35
C GLN A 423 13.61 -3.18 -54.35
N LYS A 424 14.95 -3.29 -54.27
CA LYS A 424 15.85 -2.63 -55.23
C LYS A 424 15.69 -3.20 -56.64
N SER A 425 15.56 -4.51 -56.81
CA SER A 425 15.36 -5.13 -58.14
C SER A 425 13.99 -4.78 -58.75
N ARG A 426 12.93 -4.64 -57.92
CA ARG A 426 11.62 -4.13 -58.35
C ARG A 426 11.69 -2.67 -58.81
N LYS A 427 12.40 -1.80 -58.08
CA LYS A 427 12.65 -0.41 -58.50
C LYS A 427 13.44 -0.32 -59.81
N TYR A 428 14.42 -1.19 -60.02
CA TYR A 428 15.19 -1.24 -61.26
C TYR A 428 14.35 -1.67 -62.47
N LYS A 429 13.46 -2.67 -62.31
CA LYS A 429 12.50 -3.07 -63.35
C LYS A 429 11.48 -1.97 -63.69
N HIS A 430 11.01 -1.20 -62.71
CA HIS A 430 10.13 -0.05 -62.96
C HIS A 430 10.84 1.09 -63.71
N HIS A 431 12.10 1.38 -63.37
CA HIS A 431 12.89 2.37 -64.12
C HIS A 431 13.19 1.93 -65.56
N LEU A 432 13.48 0.64 -65.80
CA LEU A 432 13.71 0.13 -67.16
C LEU A 432 12.44 0.15 -68.03
N HIS A 433 11.26 -0.09 -67.44
CA HIS A 433 9.98 0.01 -68.15
C HIS A 433 9.58 1.46 -68.47
N SER A 434 10.06 2.43 -67.70
CA SER A 434 9.82 3.86 -67.96
C SER A 434 10.68 4.41 -69.11
N TYR A 435 11.84 3.81 -69.40
CA TYR A 435 12.72 4.21 -70.51
C TYR A 435 12.41 3.51 -71.85
N LYS A 436 11.54 2.49 -71.86
CA LYS A 436 11.03 1.85 -73.10
C LYS A 436 9.73 2.49 -73.63
N LYS A 437 9.32 3.62 -73.05
CA LYS A 437 8.08 4.35 -73.37
C LYS A 437 8.34 5.82 -73.76
N ILE A 438 9.50 6.08 -74.37
CA ILE A 438 9.82 7.33 -75.06
C ILE A 438 10.05 6.99 -76.53
#